data_AF-A0A8X7BGT7-F1
#
_entry.id   AF-A0A8X7BGT7-F1
#
_cell.length_a   1.000
_cell.length_b   1.000
_cell.length_c   1.000
_cell.angle_alpha   90.00
_cell.angle_beta   90.00
_cell.angle_gamma   90.00
#
_symmetry.space_group_name_H-M   'P 1'
#
loop_
_entity.id
_entity.type
_entity.pdbx_description
1 polymer ?
#
loop_
_entity_poly.entity_id
_entity_poly.type
_entity_poly.pdbx_seq_one_letter_code
_entity_poly.pdbx_strand_id
1 'polypeptide(L)'
;MLILLERRVSHLNKTNKSTEVIQTRNSDSTEIKLPTLSLPTFSGVIDERLTFSDLFQAAVTNHQNLTGAQKLQYLKGVLKGDAQKIVQSLPITNGNFQIVWDLLKEIYFHKREILSSLMKKLMNITLITCESHAQILKLVDSTKECVRLLETLDLKVEGTTDIILMFIIQFKLDSTTRGWWERSPDNEKIPLLSELLQFLSNHARSLITEGYGVKRNISNKKVTLVASGFQLHCSYCQSNHNLNKCDAFQNLSVKKE
;
A
#
# COMPACT_ATOMS: atom_id res chain seq x y z
N MET A 1 45.36 -25.27 -54.65
CA MET A 1 44.49 -26.46 -54.77
C MET A 1 45.04 -27.52 -53.83
N LEU A 2 44.39 -27.63 -52.65
CA LEU A 2 44.37 -28.73 -51.67
C LEU A 2 45.57 -29.70 -51.60
N ILE A 3 46.36 -29.64 -50.51
CA ILE A 3 46.95 -30.80 -49.75
C ILE A 3 48.17 -30.40 -48.85
N LEU A 4 48.71 -29.18 -48.92
CA LEU A 4 49.97 -28.86 -48.21
C LEU A 4 49.86 -28.19 -46.81
N LEU A 5 48.69 -28.15 -46.16
CA LEU A 5 48.54 -27.42 -44.88
C LEU A 5 47.93 -28.21 -43.70
N GLU A 6 48.01 -29.54 -43.68
CA GLU A 6 47.50 -30.32 -42.52
C GLU A 6 48.48 -31.34 -41.91
N ARG A 7 49.77 -31.33 -42.30
CA ARG A 7 50.74 -32.33 -41.79
C ARG A 7 51.83 -31.79 -40.86
N ARG A 8 51.64 -30.61 -40.27
CA ARG A 8 52.64 -29.96 -39.40
C ARG A 8 52.20 -29.69 -37.95
N VAL A 9 51.04 -30.21 -37.54
CA VAL A 9 50.47 -29.97 -36.18
C VAL A 9 50.67 -31.17 -35.23
N SER A 10 51.18 -32.32 -35.68
CA SER A 10 51.31 -33.52 -34.86
C SER A 10 52.68 -33.80 -34.22
N HIS A 11 53.67 -32.89 -34.34
CA HIS A 11 55.06 -33.21 -33.93
C HIS A 11 55.76 -32.26 -32.95
N LEU A 12 55.07 -31.34 -32.27
CA LEU A 12 55.70 -30.51 -31.23
C LEU A 12 55.14 -30.67 -29.81
N ASN A 13 54.24 -31.64 -29.59
CA ASN A 13 53.88 -32.08 -28.25
C ASN A 13 54.79 -33.21 -27.77
N LYS A 14 55.99 -32.85 -27.33
CA LYS A 14 56.63 -33.53 -26.18
C LYS A 14 57.83 -32.71 -25.65
N THR A 15 57.86 -32.63 -24.33
CA THR A 15 58.95 -32.24 -23.43
C THR A 15 59.35 -30.75 -23.38
N ASN A 16 58.87 -30.04 -22.35
CA ASN A 16 59.70 -29.75 -21.18
C ASN A 16 58.90 -29.22 -19.99
N LYS A 17 59.10 -29.89 -18.85
CA LYS A 17 58.75 -29.40 -17.50
C LYS A 17 59.56 -28.14 -17.22
N SER A 18 58.89 -27.08 -16.79
CA SER A 18 59.47 -26.06 -15.91
C SER A 18 58.36 -25.51 -15.03
N THR A 19 58.63 -25.57 -13.74
CA THR A 19 57.76 -25.31 -12.61
C THR A 19 57.57 -23.80 -12.48
N GLU A 20 56.40 -23.28 -12.85
CA GLU A 20 55.97 -21.93 -12.43
C GLU A 20 54.74 -22.08 -11.55
N VAL A 21 54.99 -21.92 -10.25
CA VAL A 21 53.95 -21.77 -9.23
C VAL A 21 53.29 -20.43 -9.47
N ILE A 22 52.24 -20.41 -10.28
CA ILE A 22 51.32 -19.28 -10.31
C ILE A 22 50.49 -19.39 -9.03
N GLN A 23 50.98 -18.74 -7.97
CA GLN A 23 50.13 -18.30 -6.87
C GLN A 23 49.08 -17.36 -7.47
N THR A 24 47.93 -17.91 -7.84
CA THR A 24 46.70 -17.14 -7.93
C THR A 24 46.47 -16.58 -6.55
N ARG A 25 46.81 -15.29 -6.38
CA ARG A 25 46.42 -14.50 -5.22
C ARG A 25 44.92 -14.70 -5.04
N ASN A 26 44.54 -15.37 -3.95
CA ASN A 26 43.19 -15.29 -3.43
C ASN A 26 42.92 -13.80 -3.23
N SER A 27 42.22 -13.18 -4.17
CA SER A 27 41.39 -12.05 -3.82
C SER A 27 40.36 -12.63 -2.87
N ASP A 28 40.61 -12.52 -1.57
CA ASP A 28 39.55 -12.54 -0.56
C ASP A 28 38.65 -11.34 -0.85
N SER A 29 37.87 -11.45 -1.93
CA SER A 29 36.62 -10.73 -2.01
C SER A 29 35.84 -11.25 -0.82
N THR A 30 35.69 -10.42 0.19
CA THR A 30 34.66 -10.57 1.21
C THR A 30 33.33 -10.64 0.46
N GLU A 31 32.99 -11.84 0.00
CA GLU A 31 31.77 -12.13 -0.73
C GLU A 31 30.67 -11.94 0.31
N ILE A 32 30.01 -10.79 0.25
CA ILE A 32 28.86 -10.48 1.09
C ILE A 32 27.80 -11.52 0.70
N LYS A 33 27.72 -12.61 1.47
CA LYS A 33 26.69 -13.63 1.29
C LYS A 33 25.37 -13.01 1.66
N LEU A 34 24.59 -12.67 0.64
CA LEU A 34 23.21 -12.25 0.82
C LEU A 34 22.45 -13.38 1.54
N PRO A 35 21.46 -13.03 2.38
CA PRO A 35 20.60 -14.03 3.00
C PRO A 35 20.03 -14.97 1.94
N THR A 36 20.06 -16.27 2.22
CA THR A 36 19.46 -17.26 1.32
C THR A 36 17.97 -17.00 1.23
N LEU A 37 17.45 -16.85 0.00
CA LEU A 37 16.03 -16.62 -0.24
C LEU A 37 15.21 -17.83 0.26
N SER A 38 14.36 -17.62 1.26
CA SER A 38 13.40 -18.62 1.72
C SER A 38 12.12 -18.55 0.89
N LEU A 39 11.60 -19.70 0.46
CA LEU A 39 10.31 -19.77 -0.22
C LEU A 39 9.16 -19.41 0.75
N PRO A 40 8.14 -18.67 0.28
CA PRO A 40 6.98 -18.35 1.10
C PRO A 40 6.17 -19.61 1.42
N THR A 41 5.67 -19.70 2.65
CA THR A 41 4.72 -20.76 3.04
C THR A 41 3.32 -20.43 2.57
N PHE A 42 2.52 -21.46 2.26
CA PHE A 42 1.13 -21.27 1.84
C PHE A 42 0.19 -22.25 2.53
N SER A 43 -0.84 -21.70 3.17
CA SER A 43 -1.82 -22.45 3.96
C SER A 43 -3.18 -22.60 3.29
N GLY A 44 -3.42 -21.88 2.18
CA GLY A 44 -4.72 -21.80 1.49
C GLY A 44 -5.46 -20.47 1.67
N VAL A 45 -4.92 -19.56 2.49
CA VAL A 45 -5.49 -18.23 2.79
C VAL A 45 -5.53 -17.37 1.54
N ILE A 46 -6.65 -16.68 1.32
CA ILE A 46 -6.91 -15.93 0.08
C ILE A 46 -5.87 -14.84 -0.15
N ASP A 47 -5.54 -14.08 0.88
CA ASP A 47 -4.60 -12.96 0.80
C ASP A 47 -3.17 -13.41 0.46
N GLU A 48 -2.82 -14.66 0.77
CA GLU A 48 -1.50 -15.24 0.46
C GLU A 48 -1.42 -15.75 -0.99
N ARG A 49 -2.56 -16.03 -1.65
CA ARG A 49 -2.61 -16.76 -2.93
C ARG A 49 -1.79 -16.09 -4.02
N LEU A 50 -2.03 -14.81 -4.30
CA LEU A 50 -1.39 -14.11 -5.41
C LEU A 50 0.13 -14.03 -5.21
N THR A 51 0.57 -13.60 -4.02
CA THR A 51 1.98 -13.47 -3.67
C THR A 51 2.70 -14.82 -3.67
N PHE A 52 2.08 -15.87 -3.13
CA PHE A 52 2.65 -17.21 -3.16
C PHE A 52 2.80 -17.74 -4.59
N SER A 53 1.77 -17.57 -5.44
CA SER A 53 1.80 -18.03 -6.83
C SER A 53 2.98 -17.42 -7.58
N ASP A 54 3.11 -16.10 -7.50
CA ASP A 54 4.11 -15.33 -8.23
C ASP A 54 5.53 -15.70 -7.78
N LEU A 55 5.78 -15.66 -6.47
CA LEU A 55 7.08 -15.99 -5.90
C LEU A 55 7.48 -17.45 -6.15
N PHE A 56 6.56 -18.40 -5.96
CA PHE A 56 6.86 -19.82 -6.19
C PHE A 56 7.10 -20.10 -7.67
N GLN A 57 6.33 -19.47 -8.55
CA GLN A 57 6.50 -19.63 -9.99
C GLN A 57 7.85 -19.08 -10.45
N ALA A 58 8.23 -17.89 -9.99
CA ALA A 58 9.52 -17.28 -10.29
C ALA A 58 10.71 -18.10 -9.75
N ALA A 59 10.61 -18.58 -8.50
CA ALA A 59 11.73 -19.26 -7.84
C ALA A 59 11.89 -20.75 -8.23
N VAL A 60 10.79 -21.46 -8.45
CA VAL A 60 10.79 -22.93 -8.59
C VAL A 60 10.22 -23.39 -9.93
N THR A 61 9.00 -22.96 -10.28
CA THR A 61 8.30 -23.48 -11.47
C THR A 61 9.04 -23.12 -12.76
N ASN A 62 9.50 -21.88 -12.89
CA ASN A 62 10.21 -21.37 -14.07
C ASN A 62 11.69 -21.79 -14.10
N HIS A 63 12.22 -22.38 -13.02
CA HIS A 63 13.61 -22.80 -12.95
C HIS A 63 13.83 -24.06 -13.81
N GLN A 64 14.62 -23.93 -14.88
CA GLN A 64 14.82 -25.02 -15.87
C GLN A 64 15.70 -26.15 -15.34
N ASN A 65 16.62 -25.85 -14.42
CA ASN A 65 17.56 -26.84 -13.87
C ASN A 65 16.95 -27.74 -12.79
N LEU A 66 15.69 -27.52 -12.39
CA LEU A 66 15.02 -28.35 -11.38
C LEU A 66 14.18 -29.43 -12.06
N THR A 67 14.35 -30.67 -11.62
CA THR A 67 13.48 -31.78 -12.03
C THR A 67 12.08 -31.62 -11.44
N GLY A 68 11.07 -32.26 -12.05
CA GLY A 68 9.71 -32.24 -11.51
C GLY A 68 9.65 -32.77 -10.07
N ALA A 69 10.42 -33.82 -9.76
CA ALA A 69 10.53 -34.36 -8.40
C ALA A 69 11.09 -33.32 -7.42
N GLN A 70 12.14 -32.58 -7.79
CA GLN A 70 12.70 -31.50 -6.96
C GLN A 70 11.69 -30.35 -6.77
N LYS A 71 11.02 -29.91 -7.84
CA LYS A 71 9.98 -28.87 -7.76
C LYS A 71 8.85 -29.29 -6.82
N LEU A 72 8.41 -30.54 -6.90
CA LEU A 72 7.38 -31.09 -6.03
C LEU A 72 7.84 -31.21 -4.58
N GLN A 73 9.11 -31.55 -4.35
CA GLN A 73 9.67 -31.57 -3.00
C GLN A 73 9.66 -30.17 -2.37
N TYR A 74 10.08 -29.13 -3.11
CA TYR A 74 9.98 -27.74 -2.65
C TYR A 74 8.53 -27.35 -2.36
N LEU A 75 7.61 -27.68 -3.28
CA LEU A 75 6.19 -27.38 -3.13
C LEU A 75 5.60 -27.99 -1.86
N LYS A 76 5.80 -29.30 -1.63
CA LYS A 76 5.28 -29.97 -0.42
C LYS A 76 5.91 -29.43 0.88
N GLY A 77 7.14 -28.92 0.82
CA GLY A 77 7.82 -28.34 1.98
C GLY A 77 7.22 -27.01 2.46
N VAL A 78 6.73 -26.19 1.51
CA VAL A 78 6.19 -24.85 1.80
C VAL A 78 4.69 -24.85 2.05
N LEU A 79 3.96 -25.88 1.60
CA LEU A 79 2.54 -26.02 1.88
C LEU A 79 2.28 -26.39 3.34
N LYS A 80 1.25 -25.78 3.93
CA LYS A 80 0.78 -26.02 5.30
C LYS A 80 -0.74 -26.20 5.31
N GLY A 81 -1.27 -26.66 6.44
CA GLY A 81 -2.71 -26.73 6.68
C GLY A 81 -3.46 -27.53 5.61
N ASP A 82 -4.56 -26.97 5.12
CA ASP A 82 -5.43 -27.66 4.16
C ASP A 82 -4.79 -27.80 2.77
N ALA A 83 -3.98 -26.81 2.36
CA ALA A 83 -3.25 -26.88 1.09
C ALA A 83 -2.25 -28.06 1.06
N GLN A 84 -1.64 -28.39 2.21
CA GLN A 84 -0.77 -29.55 2.34
C GLN A 84 -1.54 -30.88 2.28
N LYS A 85 -2.70 -30.97 2.97
CA LYS A 85 -3.52 -32.19 3.02
C LYS A 85 -3.96 -32.66 1.64
N ILE A 86 -4.25 -31.72 0.75
CA ILE A 86 -4.67 -31.98 -0.63
C ILE A 86 -3.60 -32.76 -1.42
N VAL A 87 -2.32 -32.42 -1.21
CA VAL A 87 -1.22 -32.93 -2.03
C VAL A 87 -0.42 -34.03 -1.33
N GLN A 88 -0.75 -34.35 -0.07
CA GLN A 88 0.06 -35.22 0.78
C GLN A 88 0.16 -36.65 0.23
N SER A 89 -0.93 -37.17 -0.35
CA SER A 89 -1.06 -38.54 -0.85
C SER A 89 -0.28 -38.78 -2.15
N LEU A 90 0.09 -37.72 -2.88
CA LEU A 90 0.78 -37.84 -4.15
C LEU A 90 2.29 -38.04 -3.93
N PRO A 91 2.88 -39.12 -4.49
CA PRO A 91 4.31 -39.40 -4.31
C PRO A 91 5.16 -38.39 -5.09
N ILE A 92 6.38 -38.15 -4.60
CA ILE A 92 7.31 -37.21 -5.22
C ILE A 92 7.91 -37.87 -6.48
N THR A 93 7.40 -37.49 -7.65
CA THR A 93 7.88 -37.96 -8.96
C THR A 93 7.93 -36.81 -9.96
N ASN A 94 8.64 -37.00 -11.08
CA ASN A 94 8.73 -35.97 -12.13
C ASN A 94 7.37 -35.65 -12.76
N GLY A 95 6.52 -36.67 -13.00
CA GLY A 95 5.20 -36.48 -13.60
C GLY A 95 4.18 -35.83 -12.68
N ASN A 96 4.32 -36.02 -11.36
CA ASN A 96 3.31 -35.57 -10.40
C ASN A 96 3.38 -34.08 -10.09
N PHE A 97 4.50 -33.39 -10.38
CA PHE A 97 4.58 -31.94 -10.11
C PHE A 97 3.48 -31.18 -10.83
N GLN A 98 3.31 -31.43 -12.13
CA GLN A 98 2.32 -30.72 -12.94
C GLN A 98 0.90 -31.01 -12.45
N ILE A 99 0.60 -32.27 -12.14
CA ILE A 99 -0.70 -32.71 -11.58
C ILE A 99 -1.00 -31.96 -10.28
N VAL A 100 -0.04 -31.92 -9.35
CA VAL A 100 -0.19 -31.24 -8.07
C VAL A 100 -0.36 -29.73 -8.25
N TRP A 101 0.42 -29.12 -9.14
CA TRP A 101 0.38 -27.69 -9.39
C TRP A 101 -0.94 -27.26 -10.02
N ASP A 102 -1.46 -28.03 -10.97
CA ASP A 102 -2.75 -27.76 -11.61
C ASP A 102 -3.90 -27.98 -10.64
N LEU A 103 -3.84 -29.01 -9.80
CA LEU A 103 -4.83 -29.24 -8.76
C LEU A 103 -4.86 -28.10 -7.73
N LEU A 104 -3.71 -27.56 -7.33
CA LEU A 104 -3.65 -26.37 -6.48
C LEU A 104 -4.25 -25.15 -7.19
N LYS A 105 -3.93 -24.94 -8.48
CA LYS A 105 -4.50 -23.88 -9.32
C LYS A 105 -6.01 -23.91 -9.37
N GLU A 106 -6.57 -25.09 -9.58
CA GLU A 106 -8.00 -25.30 -9.54
C GLU A 106 -8.53 -24.90 -8.17
N ILE A 107 -8.11 -25.53 -7.08
CA ILE A 107 -8.74 -25.31 -5.77
C ILE A 107 -8.56 -23.88 -5.23
N TYR A 108 -7.38 -23.29 -5.41
CA TYR A 108 -7.04 -22.04 -4.72
C TYR A 108 -6.96 -20.83 -5.66
N PHE A 109 -6.61 -20.99 -6.94
CA PHE A 109 -6.28 -19.83 -7.80
C PHE A 109 -7.41 -19.47 -8.76
N HIS A 110 -8.65 -19.81 -8.39
CA HIS A 110 -9.85 -19.37 -9.09
C HIS A 110 -9.95 -17.83 -9.11
N LYS A 111 -9.72 -17.22 -10.28
CA LYS A 111 -9.76 -15.75 -10.50
C LYS A 111 -11.01 -15.09 -9.92
N ARG A 112 -12.18 -15.74 -10.05
CA ARG A 112 -13.46 -15.23 -9.54
C ARG A 112 -13.49 -15.10 -8.01
N GLU A 113 -12.91 -16.05 -7.29
CA GLU A 113 -12.86 -15.99 -5.82
C GLU A 113 -11.92 -14.90 -5.34
N ILE A 114 -10.76 -14.79 -5.98
CA ILE A 114 -9.77 -13.74 -5.70
C ILE A 114 -10.42 -12.37 -5.92
N LEU A 115 -11.07 -12.17 -7.08
CA LEU A 115 -11.80 -10.94 -7.38
C LEU A 115 -12.89 -10.67 -6.35
N SER A 116 -13.70 -11.68 -5.99
CA SER A 116 -14.75 -11.51 -4.97
C SER A 116 -14.18 -11.08 -3.62
N SER A 117 -13.03 -11.64 -3.21
CA SER A 117 -12.33 -11.23 -1.99
C SER A 117 -11.82 -9.80 -2.07
N LEU A 118 -11.19 -9.41 -3.19
CA LEU A 118 -10.72 -8.04 -3.41
C LEU A 118 -11.87 -7.03 -3.36
N MET A 119 -13.00 -7.34 -4.00
CA MET A 119 -14.19 -6.50 -3.96
C MET A 119 -14.75 -6.39 -2.54
N LYS A 120 -14.83 -7.51 -1.79
CA LYS A 120 -15.23 -7.47 -0.38
C LYS A 120 -14.28 -6.61 0.45
N LYS A 121 -12.96 -6.75 0.26
CA LYS A 121 -11.95 -5.94 0.96
C LYS A 121 -12.16 -4.46 0.69
N LEU A 122 -12.36 -4.08 -0.57
CA LEU A 122 -12.58 -2.69 -0.99
C LEU A 122 -13.90 -2.10 -0.46
N MET A 123 -15.00 -2.84 -0.59
CA MET A 123 -16.32 -2.39 -0.13
C MET A 123 -16.41 -2.30 1.41
N ASN A 124 -15.69 -3.17 2.11
CA ASN A 124 -15.67 -3.23 3.57
C ASN A 124 -14.53 -2.41 4.20
N ILE A 125 -13.84 -1.58 3.43
CA ILE A 125 -12.92 -0.60 4.01
C ILE A 125 -13.68 0.23 5.07
N THR A 126 -13.06 0.36 6.24
CA THR A 126 -13.63 1.03 7.40
C THR A 126 -13.93 2.50 7.09
N LEU A 127 -15.13 2.94 7.43
CA LEU A 127 -15.50 4.36 7.37
C LEU A 127 -14.64 5.16 8.36
N ILE A 128 -14.03 6.23 7.88
CA ILE A 128 -13.32 7.19 8.71
C ILE A 128 -14.38 8.10 9.35
N THR A 129 -14.48 8.06 10.67
CA THR A 129 -15.47 8.84 11.44
C THR A 129 -14.94 10.18 11.93
N CYS A 130 -13.63 10.29 12.09
CA CYS A 130 -12.95 11.52 12.47
C CYS A 130 -11.64 11.66 11.69
N GLU A 131 -11.25 12.90 11.45
CA GLU A 131 -10.04 13.22 10.70
C GLU A 131 -8.81 12.64 11.41
N SER A 132 -8.12 11.71 10.73
CA SER A 132 -6.99 10.97 11.28
C SER A 132 -5.99 10.61 10.20
N HIS A 133 -4.77 11.13 10.35
CA HIS A 133 -3.65 10.83 9.47
C HIS A 133 -3.49 9.32 9.21
N ALA A 134 -3.44 8.52 10.27
CA ALA A 134 -3.17 7.09 10.17
C ALA A 134 -4.30 6.34 9.44
N GLN A 135 -5.56 6.73 9.67
CA GLN A 135 -6.70 6.09 9.01
C GLN A 135 -6.78 6.45 7.53
N ILE A 136 -6.49 7.72 7.17
CA ILE A 136 -6.46 8.18 5.78
C ILE A 136 -5.34 7.47 5.00
N LEU A 137 -4.13 7.35 5.55
CA LEU A 137 -3.07 6.60 4.88
C LEU A 137 -3.42 5.12 4.72
N LYS A 138 -3.97 4.48 5.75
CA LYS A 138 -4.39 3.08 5.66
C LYS A 138 -5.45 2.87 4.58
N LEU A 139 -6.40 3.80 4.43
CA LEU A 139 -7.40 3.83 3.37
C LEU A 139 -6.73 3.90 1.98
N VAL A 140 -5.79 4.83 1.81
CA VAL A 140 -5.04 5.01 0.56
C VAL A 140 -4.25 3.76 0.20
N ASP A 141 -3.53 3.19 1.16
CA ASP A 141 -2.69 2.01 0.93
C ASP A 141 -3.53 0.79 0.59
N SER A 142 -4.63 0.57 1.33
CA SER A 142 -5.56 -0.54 1.05
C SER A 142 -6.20 -0.41 -0.33
N THR A 143 -6.55 0.81 -0.74
CA THR A 143 -7.10 1.06 -2.07
C THR A 143 -6.08 0.77 -3.16
N LYS A 144 -4.86 1.31 -3.01
CA LYS A 144 -3.77 1.10 -3.98
C LYS A 144 -3.38 -0.36 -4.09
N GLU A 145 -3.35 -1.08 -2.98
CA GLU A 145 -3.12 -2.53 -2.95
C GLU A 145 -4.19 -3.26 -3.79
N CYS A 146 -5.48 -3.00 -3.53
CA CYS A 146 -6.56 -3.61 -4.29
C CYS A 146 -6.47 -3.30 -5.79
N VAL A 147 -6.19 -2.06 -6.18
CA VAL A 147 -6.04 -1.66 -7.59
C VAL A 147 -4.92 -2.44 -8.28
N ARG A 148 -3.74 -2.56 -7.65
CA ARG A 148 -2.61 -3.34 -8.21
C ARG A 148 -2.96 -4.82 -8.37
N LEU A 149 -3.69 -5.39 -7.42
CA LEU A 149 -4.11 -6.80 -7.49
C LEU A 149 -5.17 -7.02 -8.57
N LEU A 150 -6.05 -6.04 -8.85
CA LEU A 150 -6.97 -6.08 -9.99
C LEU A 150 -6.22 -6.06 -11.32
N GLU A 151 -5.20 -5.19 -11.45
CA GLU A 151 -4.36 -5.13 -12.65
C GLU A 151 -3.62 -6.45 -12.90
N THR A 152 -3.17 -7.12 -11.83
CA THR A 152 -2.55 -8.46 -11.90
C THR A 152 -3.53 -9.55 -12.40
N LEU A 153 -4.84 -9.32 -12.25
CA LEU A 153 -5.90 -10.19 -12.79
C LEU A 153 -6.33 -9.77 -14.21
N ASP A 154 -5.57 -8.90 -14.86
CA ASP A 154 -5.87 -8.30 -16.17
C ASP A 154 -7.12 -7.40 -16.16
N LEU A 155 -7.51 -6.86 -14.99
CA LEU A 155 -8.65 -5.96 -14.82
C LEU A 155 -8.16 -4.53 -14.60
N LYS A 156 -8.10 -3.75 -15.69
CA LYS A 156 -7.70 -2.34 -15.63
C LYS A 156 -8.76 -1.48 -14.96
N VAL A 157 -8.31 -0.58 -14.09
CA VAL A 157 -9.15 0.44 -13.47
C VAL A 157 -9.13 1.69 -14.36
N GLU A 158 -10.06 1.75 -15.31
CA GLU A 158 -10.17 2.86 -16.26
C GLU A 158 -11.63 3.23 -16.53
N GLY A 159 -11.85 4.45 -17.02
CA GLY A 159 -13.17 4.97 -17.39
C GLY A 159 -14.17 4.89 -16.23
N THR A 160 -15.29 4.20 -16.46
CA THR A 160 -16.37 4.09 -15.47
C THR A 160 -15.94 3.38 -14.19
N THR A 161 -15.04 2.39 -14.27
CA THR A 161 -14.58 1.65 -13.08
C THR A 161 -13.79 2.57 -12.15
N ASP A 162 -12.93 3.40 -12.72
CA ASP A 162 -12.15 4.41 -11.98
C ASP A 162 -13.10 5.36 -11.23
N ILE A 163 -14.08 5.92 -11.93
CA ILE A 163 -15.08 6.84 -11.36
C ILE A 163 -15.88 6.17 -10.23
N ILE A 164 -16.34 4.92 -10.42
CA ILE A 164 -17.08 4.18 -9.40
C ILE A 164 -16.22 3.99 -8.15
N LEU A 165 -14.95 3.57 -8.31
CA LEU A 165 -14.05 3.37 -7.18
C LEU A 165 -13.73 4.68 -6.47
N MET A 166 -13.52 5.77 -7.21
CA MET A 166 -13.32 7.10 -6.66
C MET A 166 -14.46 7.48 -5.71
N PHE A 167 -15.71 7.37 -6.16
CA PHE A 167 -16.87 7.69 -5.32
C PHE A 167 -17.01 6.74 -4.13
N ILE A 168 -16.79 5.42 -4.31
CA ILE A 168 -16.80 4.46 -3.20
C ILE A 168 -15.83 4.90 -2.10
N ILE A 169 -14.60 5.28 -2.46
CA ILE A 169 -13.59 5.74 -1.51
C ILE A 169 -13.98 7.09 -0.89
N GLN A 170 -14.51 8.03 -1.67
CA GLN A 170 -14.99 9.32 -1.17
C GLN A 170 -16.07 9.15 -0.08
N PHE A 171 -16.97 8.17 -0.24
CA PHE A 171 -17.99 7.85 0.78
C PHE A 171 -17.41 7.22 2.06
N LYS A 172 -16.16 6.75 2.04
CA LYS A 172 -15.45 6.26 3.23
C LYS A 172 -14.76 7.36 4.04
N LEU A 173 -14.74 8.60 3.54
CA LEU A 173 -14.11 9.74 4.21
C LEU A 173 -15.05 10.38 5.23
N ASP A 174 -14.47 10.96 6.28
CA ASP A 174 -15.17 11.82 7.22
C ASP A 174 -15.61 13.14 6.56
N SER A 175 -16.53 13.85 7.19
CA SER A 175 -17.08 15.10 6.66
C SER A 175 -16.05 16.21 6.51
N THR A 176 -15.03 16.27 7.38
CA THR A 176 -13.98 17.29 7.32
C THR A 176 -13.09 17.05 6.11
N THR A 177 -12.53 15.85 5.98
CA THR A 177 -11.68 15.48 4.84
C THR A 177 -12.43 15.63 3.51
N ARG A 178 -13.72 15.25 3.47
CA ARG A 178 -14.54 15.45 2.28
C ARG A 178 -14.73 16.94 1.97
N GLY A 179 -14.96 17.77 2.97
CA GLY A 179 -15.06 19.22 2.79
C GLY A 179 -13.76 19.84 2.25
N TRP A 180 -12.60 19.32 2.62
CA TRP A 180 -11.31 19.74 2.02
C TRP A 180 -11.19 19.31 0.56
N TRP A 181 -11.61 18.09 0.25
CA TRP A 181 -11.61 17.58 -1.13
C TRP A 181 -12.47 18.45 -2.05
N GLU A 182 -13.69 18.81 -1.64
CA GLU A 182 -14.62 19.65 -2.42
C GLU A 182 -14.12 21.09 -2.65
N ARG A 183 -13.18 21.56 -1.82
CA ARG A 183 -12.54 22.88 -1.98
C ARG A 183 -11.34 22.86 -2.94
N SER A 184 -11.02 21.69 -3.51
CA SER A 184 -9.93 21.58 -4.46
C SER A 184 -10.21 22.43 -5.71
N PRO A 185 -9.18 23.04 -6.31
CA PRO A 185 -9.33 24.07 -7.33
C PRO A 185 -9.92 23.59 -8.68
N ASP A 186 -10.18 22.28 -8.86
CA ASP A 186 -10.68 21.69 -10.12
C ASP A 186 -12.01 20.92 -9.92
N ASN A 187 -12.94 21.45 -9.10
CA ASN A 187 -14.21 20.81 -8.79
C ASN A 187 -15.26 20.84 -9.94
N GLU A 188 -14.89 21.33 -11.13
CA GLU A 188 -15.78 21.31 -12.31
C GLU A 188 -15.67 20.02 -13.12
N LYS A 189 -14.54 19.30 -13.01
CA LYS A 189 -14.32 18.04 -13.72
C LYS A 189 -14.67 16.85 -12.84
N ILE A 190 -15.08 15.74 -13.47
CA ILE A 190 -15.23 14.46 -12.76
C ILE A 190 -13.83 13.99 -12.36
N PRO A 191 -13.52 13.87 -11.07
CA PRO A 191 -12.17 13.52 -10.65
C PRO A 191 -11.89 12.03 -10.83
N LEU A 192 -10.63 11.70 -11.05
CA LEU A 192 -10.15 10.32 -11.12
C LEU A 192 -9.80 9.80 -9.71
N LEU A 193 -9.81 8.48 -9.52
CA LEU A 193 -9.38 7.85 -8.28
C LEU A 193 -7.92 8.21 -7.94
N SER A 194 -7.07 8.30 -8.96
CA SER A 194 -5.66 8.68 -8.81
C SER A 194 -5.51 10.06 -8.16
N GLU A 195 -6.33 11.03 -8.59
CA GLU A 195 -6.35 12.40 -8.07
C GLU A 195 -6.82 12.42 -6.61
N LEU A 196 -7.90 11.70 -6.30
CA LEU A 196 -8.39 11.56 -4.92
C LEU A 196 -7.30 10.94 -4.02
N LEU A 197 -6.66 9.84 -4.45
CA LEU A 197 -5.62 9.18 -3.66
C LEU A 197 -4.38 10.07 -3.47
N GLN A 198 -4.03 10.89 -4.45
CA GLN A 198 -2.95 11.86 -4.34
C GLN A 198 -3.30 12.97 -3.34
N PHE A 199 -4.50 13.52 -3.44
CA PHE A 199 -5.01 14.49 -2.47
C PHE A 199 -5.00 13.92 -1.05
N LEU A 200 -5.57 12.73 -0.83
CA LEU A 200 -5.62 12.10 0.49
C LEU A 200 -4.23 11.85 1.07
N SER A 201 -3.26 11.47 0.23
CA SER A 201 -1.86 11.32 0.64
C SER A 201 -1.25 12.65 1.10
N ASN A 202 -1.56 13.75 0.41
CA ASN A 202 -1.07 15.09 0.74
C ASN A 202 -1.76 15.65 1.99
N HIS A 203 -3.09 15.49 2.08
CA HIS A 203 -3.89 15.88 3.25
C HIS A 203 -3.45 15.13 4.50
N ALA A 204 -3.22 13.82 4.40
CA ALA A 204 -2.67 13.06 5.52
C ALA A 204 -1.32 13.63 5.98
N ARG A 205 -0.43 14.05 5.07
CA ARG A 205 0.86 14.66 5.43
C ARG A 205 0.71 16.04 6.09
N SER A 206 -0.25 16.87 5.66
CA SER A 206 -0.46 18.17 6.30
C SER A 206 -0.94 18.02 7.75
N LEU A 207 -1.79 17.04 8.04
CA LEU A 207 -2.24 16.75 9.40
C LEU A 207 -1.10 16.37 10.36
N ILE A 208 -0.04 15.72 9.85
CA ILE A 208 1.16 15.45 10.65
C ILE A 208 1.84 16.76 11.05
N THR A 209 2.02 17.67 10.08
CA THR A 209 2.66 18.97 10.29
C THR A 209 1.89 19.82 11.30
N GLU A 210 0.55 19.78 11.27
CA GLU A 210 -0.30 20.42 12.27
C GLU A 210 -0.18 19.75 13.66
N GLY A 211 0.01 18.43 13.72
CA GLY A 211 0.25 17.69 14.96
C GLY A 211 1.61 17.97 15.63
N TYR A 212 2.65 18.32 14.85
CA TYR A 212 3.94 18.80 15.37
C TYR A 212 3.95 20.32 15.63
N GLY A 213 2.96 21.04 15.12
CA GLY A 213 2.76 22.47 15.31
C GLY A 213 2.01 22.78 16.61
N VAL A 214 2.72 22.74 17.74
CA VAL A 214 2.30 23.29 19.04
C VAL A 214 0.99 22.67 19.54
N LYS A 215 1.07 21.87 20.61
CA LYS A 215 -0.03 21.79 21.57
C LYS A 215 -0.35 23.23 21.98
N ARG A 216 -1.27 23.90 21.29
CA ARG A 216 -1.90 25.09 21.82
C ARG A 216 -2.68 24.51 22.98
N ASN A 217 -2.04 24.56 24.15
CA ASN A 217 -2.76 24.66 25.40
C ASN A 217 -3.74 25.79 25.17
N ILE A 218 -4.95 25.45 24.75
CA ILE A 218 -6.16 26.18 25.10
C ILE A 218 -6.30 25.94 26.61
N SER A 219 -5.34 26.47 27.36
CA SER A 219 -5.66 27.04 28.63
C SER A 219 -6.71 28.06 28.27
N ASN A 220 -7.90 27.94 28.87
CA ASN A 220 -8.89 29.00 28.90
C ASN A 220 -8.20 30.24 29.50
N LYS A 221 -7.37 30.92 28.72
CA LYS A 221 -6.91 32.26 29.01
C LYS A 221 -8.16 33.09 28.83
N LYS A 222 -8.87 33.30 29.94
CA LYS A 222 -9.80 34.41 30.08
C LYS A 222 -9.07 35.60 29.50
N VAL A 223 -9.54 36.09 28.35
CA VAL A 223 -9.03 37.32 27.77
C VAL A 223 -9.48 38.41 28.74
N THR A 224 -8.60 38.78 29.66
CA THR A 224 -8.79 39.95 30.49
C THR A 224 -8.41 41.14 29.61
N LEU A 225 -9.41 41.82 29.06
CA LEU A 225 -9.23 43.15 28.49
C LEU A 225 -8.67 44.05 29.61
N VAL A 226 -7.42 44.49 29.47
CA VAL A 226 -6.90 45.59 30.28
C VAL A 226 -7.57 46.85 29.75
N ALA A 227 -8.72 47.20 30.32
CA ALA A 227 -9.35 48.49 30.11
C ALA A 227 -8.58 49.52 30.96
N SER A 228 -7.65 50.22 30.34
CA SER A 228 -7.13 51.46 30.89
C SER A 228 -8.28 52.47 30.99
N GLY A 229 -8.87 52.61 32.19
CA GLY A 229 -9.68 53.75 32.58
C GLY A 229 -10.93 54.08 31.76
N PHE A 230 -11.61 53.10 31.14
CA PHE A 230 -12.85 53.40 30.41
C PHE A 230 -14.00 53.60 31.40
N GLN A 231 -14.30 54.86 31.74
CA GLN A 231 -15.49 55.20 32.51
C GLN A 231 -16.72 54.92 31.65
N LEU A 232 -17.45 53.87 32.02
CA LEU A 232 -18.57 53.35 31.24
C LEU A 232 -19.79 54.28 31.41
N HIS A 233 -19.89 55.32 30.57
CA HIS A 233 -20.99 56.27 30.57
C HIS A 233 -22.15 55.76 29.71
N CYS A 234 -23.35 55.81 30.25
CA CYS A 234 -24.57 55.47 29.54
C CYS A 234 -24.82 56.46 28.41
N SER A 235 -24.97 55.97 27.18
CA SER A 235 -25.20 56.81 25.99
C SER A 235 -26.49 57.65 26.06
N TYR A 236 -27.42 57.32 26.96
CA TYR A 236 -28.71 57.98 27.10
C TYR A 236 -28.75 59.01 28.23
N CYS A 237 -28.29 58.65 29.44
CA CYS A 237 -28.36 59.52 30.63
C CYS A 237 -26.98 59.95 31.18
N GLN A 238 -25.89 59.60 30.49
CA GLN A 238 -24.50 59.96 30.81
C GLN A 238 -24.00 59.52 32.20
N SER A 239 -24.76 58.69 32.90
CA SER A 239 -24.38 58.12 34.20
C SER A 239 -23.57 56.83 34.04
N ASN A 240 -22.84 56.41 35.08
CA ASN A 240 -21.93 55.26 35.03
C ASN A 240 -22.66 53.89 35.03
N HIS A 241 -23.25 53.51 33.90
CA HIS A 241 -23.84 52.19 33.66
C HIS A 241 -23.98 51.90 32.15
N ASN A 242 -24.16 50.62 31.80
CA ASN A 242 -24.49 50.21 30.42
C ASN A 242 -25.93 50.60 30.06
N LEU A 243 -26.20 50.94 28.79
CA LEU A 243 -27.53 51.32 28.28
C LEU A 243 -28.63 50.33 28.69
N ASN A 244 -28.31 49.04 28.71
CA ASN A 244 -29.25 47.96 29.06
C ASN A 244 -29.70 48.01 30.53
N LYS A 245 -29.01 48.74 31.40
CA LYS A 245 -29.33 48.97 32.82
C LYS A 245 -29.78 50.41 33.11
N CYS A 246 -30.13 51.17 32.07
CA CYS A 246 -30.56 52.55 32.22
C CYS A 246 -32.08 52.61 32.45
N ASP A 247 -32.49 53.00 33.65
CA ASP A 247 -33.92 53.12 34.00
C ASP A 247 -34.65 54.13 33.11
N ALA A 248 -33.98 55.23 32.75
CA ALA A 248 -34.56 56.23 31.85
C ALA A 248 -34.78 55.70 30.43
N PHE A 249 -33.91 54.79 29.96
CA PHE A 249 -34.06 54.13 28.65
C PHE A 249 -35.12 53.01 28.70
N GLN A 250 -35.13 52.21 29.76
CA GLN A 250 -36.11 51.13 29.92
C GLN A 250 -37.55 51.63 30.07
N ASN A 251 -37.73 52.85 30.61
CA ASN A 251 -39.04 53.46 30.78
C ASN A 251 -39.55 54.24 29.56
N LEU A 252 -38.81 54.26 28.44
CA LEU A 252 -39.31 54.84 27.20
C LEU A 252 -40.39 53.94 26.59
N SER A 253 -41.57 54.50 26.38
CA SER A 253 -42.62 53.84 25.62
C SER A 253 -42.29 53.89 24.13
N VAL A 254 -42.24 52.72 23.49
CA VAL A 254 -42.07 52.60 22.04
C VAL A 254 -43.29 53.22 21.36
N LYS A 255 -43.12 54.31 20.61
CA LYS A 255 -44.16 54.75 19.67
C LYS A 255 -44.23 53.70 18.56
N LYS A 256 -45.35 52.97 18.50
CA LYS A 256 -45.69 52.15 17.34
C LYS A 256 -46.02 53.09 16.18
N GLU A 257 -45.19 53.07 15.15
CA GLU A 257 -45.58 53.43 13.79
C GLU A 257 -46.16 52.20 13.09
#